data_AF-A0A7S1RUT0-F1
#
_entry.id   AF-A0A7S1RUT0-F1
#
_cell.length_a   1.000
_cell.length_b   1.000
_cell.length_c   1.000
_cell.angle_alpha   90.00
_cell.angle_beta   90.00
_cell.angle_gamma   90.00
#
_symmetry.space_group_name_H-M   'P 1'
#
loop_
_entity.id
_entity.type
_entity.pdbx_description
1 polymer ?
#
loop_
_entity_poly.entity_id
_entity_poly.type
_entity_poly.pdbx_seq_one_letter_code
_entity_poly.pdbx_strand_id
1 'polypeptide(L)'
;MPSGSVPANRELPKSLLRRLEEIAAGNRGHVHLHGRLFLQWMHHAYPRECPFPHVSGTVNASSMGDWLTAEPDRPVAAAATEEEMREHIEKAKQHSSNATSNGTDGESGDCAPWYGHEELLVSLVHEEPAAPQVTPPPSLRAVQSTSSPRSLWIASAVMALMALTTGVVGVVRLVQTPKKADEKLIDLDVVHYV
;
A
#
# COMPACT_ATOMS: atom_id res chain seq x y z
N MET A 1 -16.96 0.56 23.42
CA MET A 1 -17.72 1.83 23.37
C MET A 1 -19.20 1.50 23.49
N PRO A 2 -19.95 2.11 24.42
CA PRO A 2 -21.40 1.99 24.46
C PRO A 2 -21.99 2.61 23.19
N SER A 3 -22.98 1.96 22.59
CA SER A 3 -23.80 2.57 21.54
C SER A 3 -25.28 2.38 21.88
N GLY A 4 -26.15 3.18 21.26
CA GLY A 4 -27.59 3.10 21.53
C GLY A 4 -28.21 1.79 21.04
N SER A 5 -27.63 1.18 20.00
CA SER A 5 -28.14 -0.05 19.39
C SER A 5 -27.40 -1.32 19.80
N VAL A 6 -26.20 -1.19 20.36
CA VAL A 6 -25.31 -2.32 20.70
C VAL A 6 -24.74 -2.15 22.12
N PRO A 7 -24.89 -3.17 23.00
CA PRO A 7 -24.42 -3.10 24.38
C PRO A 7 -22.91 -2.98 24.49
N ALA A 8 -22.44 -2.21 25.47
CA ALA A 8 -21.03 -1.85 25.64
C ALA A 8 -20.12 -3.04 26.03
N ASN A 9 -20.69 -4.06 26.69
CA ASN A 9 -19.97 -5.20 27.27
C ASN A 9 -20.20 -6.50 26.49
N ARG A 10 -20.25 -6.42 25.16
CA ARG A 10 -20.31 -7.61 24.32
C ARG A 10 -18.90 -8.05 23.94
N GLU A 11 -18.74 -9.35 23.73
CA GLU A 11 -17.54 -9.90 23.10
C GLU A 11 -17.61 -9.70 21.59
N LEU A 12 -16.49 -9.31 20.97
CA LEU A 12 -16.38 -9.22 19.52
C LEU A 12 -15.96 -10.58 18.95
N PRO A 13 -16.46 -10.97 17.76
CA PRO A 13 -16.01 -12.18 17.09
C PRO A 13 -14.49 -12.17 16.87
N LYS A 14 -13.84 -13.33 17.03
CA LYS A 14 -12.39 -13.49 16.82
C LYS A 14 -11.96 -13.08 15.41
N SER A 15 -12.79 -13.36 14.40
CA SER A 15 -12.57 -12.94 13.02
C SER A 15 -12.47 -11.42 12.87
N LEU A 16 -13.31 -10.69 13.60
CA LEU A 16 -13.34 -9.23 13.58
C LEU A 16 -12.14 -8.63 14.32
N LEU A 17 -11.69 -9.24 15.42
CA LEU A 17 -10.45 -8.86 16.10
C LEU A 17 -9.22 -9.09 15.21
N ARG A 18 -9.13 -10.27 14.58
CA ARG A 18 -8.08 -10.60 13.61
C ARG A 18 -8.02 -9.60 12.47
N ARG A 19 -9.17 -9.21 11.90
CA ARG A 19 -9.25 -8.17 10.86
C ARG A 19 -8.68 -6.83 11.33
N LEU A 20 -8.91 -6.44 12.59
CA LEU A 20 -8.34 -5.20 13.15
C LEU A 20 -6.80 -5.29 13.27
N GLU A 21 -6.29 -6.44 13.70
CA GLU A 21 -4.85 -6.72 13.77
C GLU A 21 -4.21 -6.70 12.38
N GLU A 22 -4.87 -7.27 11.37
CA GLU A 22 -4.42 -7.26 9.97
C GLU A 22 -4.32 -5.82 9.43
N ILE A 23 -5.31 -4.96 9.73
CA ILE A 23 -5.27 -3.53 9.37
C ILE A 23 -4.08 -2.84 10.04
N ALA A 24 -3.83 -3.10 11.32
CA ALA A 24 -2.71 -2.50 12.04
C ALA A 24 -1.36 -2.99 11.50
N ALA A 25 -1.23 -4.28 11.20
CA ALA A 25 -0.02 -4.89 10.65
C ALA A 25 0.36 -4.26 9.29
N GLY A 26 -0.62 -3.98 8.44
CA GLY A 26 -0.40 -3.27 7.16
C GLY A 26 0.03 -1.81 7.32
N ASN A 27 -0.19 -1.20 8.49
CA ASN A 27 -0.07 0.22 8.75
C ASN A 27 0.92 0.53 9.89
N ARG A 28 2.07 -0.16 9.94
CA ARG A 28 3.15 0.04 10.95
C ARG A 28 2.64 -0.02 12.40
N GLY A 29 1.67 -0.90 12.68
CA GLY A 29 1.04 -1.04 14.00
C GLY A 29 -0.01 0.02 14.33
N HIS A 30 -0.36 0.91 13.39
CA HIS A 30 -1.37 1.95 13.58
C HIS A 30 -2.63 1.63 12.77
N VAL A 31 -3.79 2.13 13.21
CA VAL A 31 -5.04 2.01 12.45
C VAL A 31 -5.48 3.41 12.04
N HIS A 32 -5.63 3.63 10.74
CA HIS A 32 -6.13 4.90 10.22
C HIS A 32 -7.62 5.03 10.53
N LEU A 33 -7.98 5.91 11.47
CA LEU A 33 -9.38 6.11 11.87
C LEU A 33 -10.28 6.62 10.73
N HIS A 34 -9.69 7.31 9.76
CA HIS A 34 -10.37 7.78 8.54
C HIS A 34 -10.05 6.90 7.32
N GLY A 35 -9.48 5.71 7.55
CA GLY A 35 -9.21 4.72 6.52
C GLY A 35 -10.45 3.87 6.23
N ARG A 36 -10.62 3.48 4.97
CA ARG A 36 -11.71 2.63 4.51
C ARG A 36 -11.79 1.31 5.29
N LEU A 37 -10.66 0.66 5.59
CA LEU A 37 -10.69 -0.65 6.27
C LEU A 37 -11.15 -0.54 7.72
N PHE A 38 -10.78 0.53 8.43
CA PHE A 38 -11.28 0.76 9.78
C PHE A 38 -12.79 1.07 9.77
N LEU A 39 -13.27 1.85 8.80
CA LEU A 39 -14.72 2.06 8.64
C LEU A 39 -15.44 0.75 8.32
N GLN A 40 -14.81 -0.17 7.58
CA GLN A 40 -15.40 -1.47 7.26
C GLN A 40 -15.48 -2.31 8.53
N TRP A 41 -14.41 -2.34 9.33
CA TRP A 41 -14.41 -2.92 10.66
C TRP A 41 -15.52 -2.36 11.55
N MET A 42 -15.71 -1.04 11.57
CA MET A 42 -16.76 -0.36 12.31
C MET A 42 -18.17 -0.74 11.81
N HIS A 43 -18.39 -0.92 10.52
CA HIS A 43 -19.66 -1.42 9.98
C HIS A 43 -19.99 -2.81 10.52
N HIS A 44 -19.03 -3.73 10.53
CA HIS A 44 -19.24 -5.08 11.10
C HIS A 44 -19.44 -5.03 12.63
N ALA A 45 -18.78 -4.12 13.33
CA ALA A 45 -18.97 -3.95 14.76
C ALA A 45 -20.33 -3.29 15.07
N TYR A 46 -20.74 -2.27 14.33
CA TYR A 46 -21.92 -1.44 14.58
C TYR A 46 -22.77 -1.25 13.30
N PRO A 47 -23.44 -2.30 12.79
CA PRO A 47 -24.08 -2.28 11.46
C PRO A 47 -25.21 -1.24 11.31
N ARG A 48 -25.82 -0.83 12.43
CA ARG A 48 -26.93 0.13 12.47
C ARG A 48 -26.48 1.58 12.55
N GLU A 49 -25.21 1.82 12.87
CA GLU A 49 -24.67 3.14 13.16
C GLU A 49 -23.59 3.55 12.17
N CYS A 50 -22.90 2.57 11.61
CA CYS A 50 -21.84 2.78 10.63
C CYS A 50 -22.31 2.28 9.26
N PRO A 51 -22.47 3.15 8.26
CA PRO A 51 -22.72 2.75 6.87
C PRO A 51 -21.57 1.90 6.30
N PHE A 52 -21.86 1.05 5.32
CA PHE A 52 -20.82 0.25 4.67
C PHE A 52 -19.92 1.14 3.79
N PRO A 53 -18.57 1.07 3.94
CA PRO A 53 -17.66 1.87 3.14
C PRO A 53 -17.37 1.20 1.80
N HIS A 54 -18.15 1.59 0.79
CA HIS A 54 -17.90 1.19 -0.59
C HIS A 54 -16.54 1.71 -1.08
N VAL A 55 -15.90 0.93 -1.95
CA VAL A 55 -14.68 1.35 -2.65
C VAL A 55 -15.04 2.49 -3.59
N SER A 56 -14.19 3.51 -3.69
CA SER A 56 -14.42 4.66 -4.55
C SER A 56 -14.67 4.23 -6.00
N GLY A 57 -15.72 4.74 -6.63
CA GLY A 57 -16.11 4.39 -8.00
C GLY A 57 -16.82 3.04 -8.18
N THR A 58 -17.10 2.28 -7.12
CA THR A 58 -17.84 1.00 -7.22
C THR A 58 -19.34 1.13 -7.05
N VAL A 59 -19.82 2.29 -6.58
CA VAL A 59 -21.25 2.56 -6.36
C VAL A 59 -21.68 3.80 -7.13
N ASN A 60 -22.78 3.65 -7.86
CA ASN A 60 -23.48 4.77 -8.48
C ASN A 60 -24.49 5.32 -7.48
N ALA A 61 -24.07 6.33 -6.72
CA ALA A 61 -24.99 7.06 -5.87
C ALA A 61 -25.81 8.03 -6.74
N SER A 62 -27.03 7.64 -7.07
CA SER A 62 -27.97 8.49 -7.81
C SER A 62 -28.95 9.16 -6.83
N SER A 63 -29.07 10.49 -6.93
CA SER A 63 -30.08 11.25 -6.21
C SER A 63 -31.48 10.99 -6.78
N MET A 64 -32.53 11.22 -5.99
CA MET A 64 -33.92 11.16 -6.48
C MET A 64 -34.13 12.05 -7.72
N GLY A 65 -33.46 13.22 -7.78
CA GLY A 65 -33.49 14.08 -8.96
C GLY A 65 -32.82 13.46 -10.19
N ASP A 66 -31.72 12.73 -9.99
CA ASP A 66 -31.01 12.04 -11.08
C ASP A 66 -31.87 10.90 -11.63
N TRP A 67 -32.52 10.13 -10.75
CA TRP A 67 -33.49 9.09 -11.13
C TRP A 67 -34.66 9.69 -11.93
N LEU A 68 -35.29 10.78 -11.45
CA LEU A 68 -36.41 11.40 -12.16
C LEU A 68 -36.01 11.93 -13.54
N THR A 69 -34.77 12.40 -13.68
CA THR A 69 -34.25 12.88 -14.96
C THR A 69 -33.90 11.72 -15.90
N ALA A 70 -33.44 10.58 -15.37
CA ALA A 70 -33.11 9.39 -16.14
C ALA A 70 -34.37 8.68 -16.66
N GLU A 71 -35.47 8.68 -15.89
CA GLU A 71 -36.75 8.08 -16.28
C GLU A 71 -37.91 9.09 -16.26
N PRO A 72 -37.96 10.06 -17.20
CA PRO A 72 -38.95 11.13 -17.19
C PRO A 72 -40.40 10.63 -17.38
N ASP A 73 -40.57 9.49 -18.06
CA ASP A 73 -41.88 8.90 -18.34
C ASP A 73 -42.36 7.93 -17.24
N ARG A 74 -41.52 7.63 -16.25
CA ARG A 74 -41.91 6.72 -15.16
C ARG A 74 -42.77 7.49 -14.15
N PRO A 75 -44.00 7.04 -13.87
CA PRO A 75 -44.85 7.71 -12.90
C PRO A 75 -44.19 7.67 -11.52
N VAL A 76 -43.86 8.84 -10.97
CA VAL A 76 -43.33 9.02 -9.61
C VAL A 76 -44.47 8.87 -8.62
N ALA A 77 -45.10 7.69 -8.57
CA ALA A 77 -46.02 7.39 -7.49
C ALA A 77 -45.19 7.21 -6.21
N ALA A 78 -45.35 8.12 -5.25
CA ALA A 78 -44.71 8.03 -3.94
C ALA A 78 -45.26 6.87 -3.08
N ALA A 79 -46.24 6.13 -3.59
CA ALA A 79 -46.89 5.01 -2.93
C ALA A 79 -46.93 3.79 -3.87
N ALA A 80 -46.57 2.62 -3.34
CA ALA A 80 -46.74 1.34 -4.01
C ALA A 80 -48.21 0.90 -3.96
N THR A 81 -48.64 0.18 -4.99
CA THR A 81 -49.97 -0.43 -5.02
C THR A 81 -50.08 -1.59 -4.03
N GLU A 82 -51.30 -1.95 -3.63
CA GLU A 82 -51.53 -3.06 -2.71
C GLU A 82 -51.04 -4.38 -3.31
N GLU A 83 -51.21 -4.54 -4.62
CA GLU A 83 -50.76 -5.69 -5.40
C GLU A 83 -49.23 -5.81 -5.35
N GLU A 84 -48.49 -4.74 -5.62
CA GLU A 84 -47.02 -4.71 -5.51
C GLU A 84 -46.55 -5.03 -4.09
N MET A 85 -47.21 -4.47 -3.07
CA MET A 85 -46.88 -4.74 -1.67
C MET A 85 -47.04 -6.24 -1.34
N ARG A 86 -48.14 -6.86 -1.78
CA ARG A 86 -48.40 -8.30 -1.59
C ARG A 86 -47.34 -9.16 -2.30
N GLU A 87 -46.98 -8.80 -3.54
CA GLU A 87 -45.95 -9.51 -4.30
C GLU A 87 -44.60 -9.52 -3.57
N HIS A 88 -44.20 -8.37 -2.99
CA HIS A 88 -42.98 -8.29 -2.19
C HIS A 88 -43.02 -9.18 -0.94
N ILE A 89 -44.17 -9.26 -0.26
CA ILE A 89 -44.36 -10.13 0.92
C ILE A 89 -44.23 -11.60 0.52
N GLU A 90 -44.84 -12.03 -0.59
CA GLU A 90 -44.77 -13.42 -1.04
C GLU A 90 -43.36 -13.81 -1.47
N LYS A 91 -42.66 -12.93 -2.22
CA LYS A 91 -41.25 -13.13 -2.59
C LYS A 91 -40.36 -13.27 -1.35
N ALA A 92 -40.56 -12.45 -0.33
CA ALA A 92 -39.77 -12.53 0.91
C ALA A 92 -39.94 -13.88 1.63
N LYS A 93 -41.16 -14.43 1.64
CA LYS A 93 -41.44 -15.75 2.24
C LYS A 93 -40.70 -16.88 1.51
N GLN A 94 -40.63 -16.84 0.17
CA GLN A 94 -39.94 -17.84 -0.64
C GLN A 94 -38.42 -17.84 -0.42
N HIS A 95 -37.82 -16.66 -0.25
CA HIS A 95 -36.38 -16.56 0.02
C HIS A 95 -36.01 -17.02 1.43
N SER A 96 -36.89 -16.79 2.41
CA SER A 96 -36.71 -17.26 3.79
C SER A 96 -36.74 -18.80 3.88
N SER A 97 -37.65 -19.46 3.15
CA SER A 97 -37.73 -20.94 3.15
C SER A 97 -36.51 -21.61 2.52
N ASN A 98 -35.88 -20.97 1.52
CA ASN A 98 -34.71 -21.53 0.82
C ASN A 98 -33.39 -21.35 1.59
N ALA A 99 -33.31 -20.42 2.54
CA ALA A 99 -32.12 -20.16 3.34
C ALA A 99 -31.87 -21.22 4.45
N THR A 100 -32.79 -22.19 4.64
CA THR A 100 -32.74 -23.17 5.73
C THR A 100 -32.08 -24.51 5.35
N SER A 101 -31.59 -24.69 4.12
CA SER A 101 -30.88 -25.92 3.72
C SER A 101 -29.46 -25.63 3.23
N ASN A 102 -28.46 -26.13 3.96
CA ASN A 102 -27.00 -26.08 3.73
C ASN A 102 -26.22 -24.88 4.30
N GLY A 103 -26.27 -24.70 5.63
CA GLY A 103 -25.23 -23.98 6.37
C GLY A 103 -24.21 -24.93 7.00
N THR A 104 -23.38 -25.60 6.20
CA THR A 104 -22.15 -26.27 6.70
C THR A 104 -20.99 -25.30 6.60
N ASP A 105 -20.45 -24.92 7.76
CA ASP A 105 -19.05 -24.57 8.01
C ASP A 105 -18.44 -23.49 7.10
N GLY A 106 -18.80 -22.23 7.36
CA GLY A 106 -18.14 -21.06 6.77
C GLY A 106 -18.32 -19.85 7.67
N GLU A 107 -17.21 -19.32 8.16
CA GLU A 107 -17.07 -18.19 9.06
C GLU A 107 -18.05 -17.02 8.81
N SER A 108 -18.93 -16.79 9.81
CA SER A 108 -19.68 -15.55 10.11
C SER A 108 -20.93 -15.24 9.26
N GLY A 109 -22.08 -15.12 9.94
CA GLY A 109 -23.29 -14.44 9.44
C GLY A 109 -23.09 -12.92 9.29
N ASP A 110 -22.06 -12.55 8.53
CA ASP A 110 -21.69 -11.16 8.26
C ASP A 110 -22.72 -10.54 7.30
N CYS A 111 -23.29 -9.38 7.67
CA CYS A 111 -24.26 -8.66 6.83
C CYS A 111 -23.67 -8.10 5.52
N ALA A 112 -22.34 -8.12 5.36
CA ALA A 112 -21.64 -7.62 4.18
C ALA A 112 -20.31 -8.37 3.95
N PRO A 113 -19.84 -8.48 2.71
CA PRO A 113 -18.52 -9.05 2.41
C PRO A 113 -17.37 -8.16 2.89
N TRP A 114 -16.23 -8.78 3.21
CA TRP A 114 -14.98 -8.09 3.55
C TRP A 114 -14.13 -7.81 2.30
N TYR A 115 -13.55 -6.61 2.18
CA TYR A 115 -12.68 -6.22 1.06
C TYR A 115 -11.41 -5.57 1.57
N GLY A 116 -10.24 -6.17 1.30
CA GLY A 116 -8.93 -5.73 1.81
C GLY A 116 -8.32 -4.50 1.14
N HIS A 117 -9.06 -3.75 0.31
CA HIS A 117 -8.56 -2.56 -0.37
C HIS A 117 -8.62 -1.33 0.55
N GLU A 118 -7.49 -0.75 0.93
CA GLU A 118 -7.43 0.45 1.78
C GLU A 118 -7.54 1.74 0.94
N GLU A 119 -8.34 2.70 1.40
CA GLU A 119 -8.38 4.07 0.88
C GLU A 119 -8.30 5.03 2.07
N LEU A 120 -7.41 6.02 2.00
CA LEU A 120 -7.24 7.04 3.05
C LEU A 120 -7.93 8.34 2.61
N LEU A 121 -8.90 8.80 3.39
CA LEU A 121 -9.63 10.04 3.10
C LEU A 121 -8.85 11.31 3.52
N VAL A 122 -7.78 11.15 4.29
CA VAL A 122 -6.87 12.22 4.68
C VAL A 122 -5.44 11.76 4.44
N SER A 123 -4.69 12.51 3.65
CA SER A 123 -3.23 12.40 3.60
C SER A 123 -2.67 12.91 4.93
N LEU A 124 -2.58 12.04 5.92
CA LEU A 124 -1.67 12.30 7.03
C LEU A 124 -0.27 12.21 6.43
N VAL A 125 0.28 13.36 6.08
CA VAL A 125 1.73 13.51 6.02
C VAL A 125 2.19 13.24 7.45
N HIS A 126 2.53 11.99 7.73
CA HIS A 126 3.32 11.68 8.91
C HIS A 126 4.70 12.25 8.60
N GLU A 127 4.86 13.55 8.86
CA GLU A 127 6.19 14.12 8.99
C GLU A 127 6.78 13.37 10.17
N GLU A 128 7.66 12.41 9.85
CA GLU A 128 8.50 11.75 10.83
C GLU A 128 9.06 12.87 11.71
N PRO A 129 8.70 12.96 13.01
CA PRO A 129 9.40 13.86 13.87
C PRO A 129 10.85 13.39 13.80
N ALA A 130 11.68 14.20 13.13
CA ALA A 130 13.08 13.91 12.91
C ALA A 130 13.62 13.32 14.20
N ALA A 131 14.15 12.09 14.12
CA ALA A 131 14.66 11.36 15.26
C ALA A 131 15.39 12.34 16.19
N PRO A 132 15.12 12.33 17.52
CA PRO A 132 15.72 13.29 18.41
C PRO A 132 17.22 13.27 18.16
N GLN A 133 17.74 14.38 17.61
CA GLN A 133 19.16 14.56 17.41
C GLN A 133 19.74 14.45 18.80
N VAL A 134 20.35 13.31 19.10
CA VAL A 134 21.16 13.13 20.30
C VAL A 134 22.35 14.05 20.09
N THR A 135 22.18 15.32 20.45
CA THR A 135 23.32 16.21 20.61
C THR A 135 24.08 15.64 21.80
N PRO A 136 25.32 15.15 21.62
CA PRO A 136 26.13 14.79 22.77
C PRO A 136 26.25 16.05 23.65
N PRO A 137 26.24 15.90 24.99
CA PRO A 137 26.44 17.04 25.87
C PRO A 137 27.73 17.78 25.47
N PRO A 138 27.80 19.11 25.64
CA PRO A 138 29.02 19.85 25.35
C PRO A 138 30.13 19.29 26.25
N SER A 139 30.99 18.46 25.67
CA SER A 139 32.22 18.03 26.30
C SER A 139 32.99 19.29 26.66
N LEU A 140 33.23 19.51 27.96
CA LEU A 140 34.09 20.58 28.43
C LEU A 140 35.40 20.49 27.64
N ARG A 141 35.64 21.47 26.77
CA ARG A 141 36.88 21.59 26.03
C ARG A 141 38.00 21.65 27.06
N ALA A 142 38.78 20.59 27.16
CA ALA A 142 40.10 20.67 27.74
C ALA A 142 40.86 21.73 26.95
N VAL A 143 41.16 22.84 27.62
CA VAL A 143 42.07 23.87 27.12
C VAL A 143 43.43 23.21 26.96
N GLN A 144 43.71 22.72 25.75
CA GLN A 144 45.06 22.39 25.35
C GLN A 144 45.69 23.65 24.78
N SER A 145 46.37 24.35 25.68
CA SER A 145 47.42 25.29 25.34
C SER A 145 48.58 24.51 24.75
N THR A 146 48.75 24.55 23.44
CA THR A 146 50.06 24.29 22.82
C THR A 146 50.24 25.20 21.61
N SER A 147 51.04 26.23 21.83
CA SER A 147 51.94 26.94 20.91
C SER A 147 51.65 26.86 19.39
N SER A 148 51.35 28.02 18.82
CA SER A 148 51.49 28.32 17.39
C SER A 148 52.95 28.19 16.92
N PRO A 149 53.19 27.46 15.82
CA PRO A 149 54.18 27.89 14.84
C PRO A 149 53.48 28.31 13.54
N ARG A 150 53.52 29.62 13.26
CA ARG A 150 53.32 30.16 11.92
C ARG A 150 54.51 29.74 11.05
N SER A 151 54.33 28.72 10.21
CA SER A 151 55.18 28.26 9.07
C SER A 151 55.04 26.75 9.00
N LEU A 152 54.64 26.09 7.91
CA LEU A 152 55.19 26.12 6.57
C LEU A 152 54.07 25.68 5.61
N TRP A 153 53.59 26.59 4.77
CA TRP A 153 53.11 26.20 3.45
C TRP A 153 54.33 25.66 2.68
N ILE A 154 54.13 24.77 1.69
CA ILE A 154 55.15 24.04 0.89
C ILE A 154 55.41 22.60 1.36
N ALA A 155 54.42 21.72 1.21
CA ALA A 155 54.67 20.27 1.05
C ALA A 155 53.61 19.54 0.21
N SER A 156 52.74 20.23 -0.54
CA SER A 156 51.71 19.60 -1.40
C SER A 156 52.13 19.42 -2.86
N ALA A 157 53.26 19.98 -3.30
CA ALA A 157 53.65 19.97 -4.72
C ALA A 157 54.49 18.74 -5.13
N VAL A 158 54.99 17.93 -4.19
CA VAL A 158 55.87 16.79 -4.49
C VAL A 158 55.09 15.52 -4.83
N MET A 159 53.85 15.36 -4.32
CA MET A 159 53.04 14.18 -4.60
C MET A 159 52.38 14.20 -5.99
N ALA A 160 52.21 15.38 -6.61
CA ALA A 160 51.61 15.51 -7.94
C ALA A 160 52.60 15.22 -9.09
N LEU A 161 53.92 15.32 -8.85
CA LEU A 161 54.95 15.04 -9.86
C LEU A 161 55.23 13.53 -10.02
N MET A 162 54.96 12.70 -9.00
CA MET A 162 55.15 11.23 -9.08
C MET A 162 54.02 10.50 -9.83
N ALA A 163 52.83 11.09 -9.95
CA ALA A 163 51.70 10.48 -10.66
C ALA A 163 51.74 10.71 -12.19
N LEU A 164 52.54 11.67 -12.65
CA LEU A 164 52.67 11.98 -14.08
C LEU A 164 53.71 11.10 -14.78
N THR A 165 54.66 10.49 -14.07
CA THR A 165 55.67 9.61 -14.67
C THR A 165 55.20 8.17 -14.84
N THR A 166 54.26 7.69 -14.01
CA THR A 166 53.67 6.34 -14.17
C THR A 166 52.64 6.28 -15.29
N GLY A 167 51.91 7.36 -15.57
CA GLY A 167 50.92 7.44 -16.65
C GLY A 167 51.52 7.35 -18.06
N VAL A 168 52.68 7.98 -18.30
CA VAL A 168 53.33 8.00 -19.63
C VAL A 168 53.83 6.61 -20.05
N VAL A 169 54.30 5.80 -19.09
CA VAL A 169 54.77 4.41 -19.36
C VAL A 169 53.62 3.48 -19.75
N GLY A 170 52.42 3.69 -19.21
CA GLY A 170 51.23 2.88 -19.54
C GLY A 170 50.71 3.11 -20.96
N VAL A 171 50.71 4.36 -21.44
CA VAL A 171 50.22 4.72 -22.78
C VAL A 171 51.14 4.18 -23.88
N VAL A 172 52.46 4.17 -23.67
CA VAL A 172 53.43 3.64 -24.65
C VAL A 172 53.26 2.13 -24.87
N ARG A 173 52.87 1.35 -23.84
CA ARG A 173 52.64 -0.10 -23.97
C ARG A 173 51.32 -0.47 -24.65
N LEU A 174 50.33 0.42 -24.72
CA LEU A 174 49.05 0.14 -25.36
C LEU A 174 49.09 0.35 -26.90
N VAL A 175 50.05 1.12 -27.41
CA VAL A 175 50.16 1.45 -28.85
C VAL A 175 50.86 0.34 -29.65
N GLN A 176 51.54 -0.61 -28.99
CA GLN A 176 52.49 -1.53 -29.65
C GLN A 176 52.07 -3.02 -29.73
N THR A 177 50.78 -3.35 -29.71
CA THR A 177 50.35 -4.72 -30.09
C THR A 177 50.05 -4.80 -31.60
N PRO A 178 50.92 -5.42 -32.42
CA PRO A 178 50.62 -5.60 -33.84
C PRO A 178 49.59 -6.72 -34.05
N LYS A 179 48.65 -6.43 -34.95
CA LYS A 179 47.80 -7.39 -35.67
C LYS A 179 48.64 -8.56 -36.21
N LYS A 180 48.24 -9.79 -35.91
CA LYS A 180 48.51 -10.93 -36.80
C LYS A 180 47.24 -11.76 -36.93
N ALA A 181 46.79 -11.82 -38.18
CA ALA A 181 45.56 -12.39 -38.68
C ALA A 181 45.45 -13.90 -38.43
N ASP A 182 44.22 -14.34 -38.15
CA ASP A 182 43.73 -15.69 -38.42
C ASP A 182 43.56 -15.86 -39.93
N GLU A 183 44.07 -16.95 -40.50
CA GLU A 183 43.47 -17.54 -41.70
C GLU A 183 43.86 -19.01 -41.87
N LYS A 184 42.85 -19.82 -42.23
CA LYS A 184 42.87 -21.19 -42.76
C LYS A 184 42.81 -22.32 -41.72
N LEU A 185 41.93 -23.31 -41.84
CA LEU A 185 40.87 -23.63 -42.79
C LEU A 185 40.23 -24.90 -42.20
N ILE A 186 38.91 -24.92 -41.98
CA ILE A 186 38.15 -26.14 -41.66
C ILE A 186 37.10 -26.26 -42.75
N ASP A 187 37.22 -27.28 -43.60
CA ASP A 187 36.17 -27.91 -44.43
C ASP A 187 36.87 -28.88 -45.40
N LEU A 188 36.39 -30.06 -45.77
CA LEU A 188 35.38 -30.98 -45.26
C LEU A 188 35.64 -32.24 -46.11
N ASP A 189 35.98 -33.38 -45.51
CA ASP A 189 36.11 -34.64 -46.25
C ASP A 189 34.71 -35.21 -46.54
N VAL A 190 34.37 -35.25 -47.82
CA VAL A 190 33.81 -36.38 -48.59
C VAL A 190 33.23 -37.53 -47.76
N VAL A 191 31.92 -37.84 -47.91
CA VAL A 191 31.38 -39.12 -48.46
C VAL A 191 29.86 -38.98 -48.80
N HIS A 192 29.45 -39.56 -49.95
CA HIS A 192 28.16 -40.21 -50.30
C HIS A 192 27.23 -39.63 -51.41
N TYR A 193 26.82 -40.56 -52.30
CA TYR A 193 25.89 -40.52 -53.47
C TYR A 193 26.52 -40.02 -54.79
N VAL A 194 26.71 -40.82 -55.85
CA VAL A 194 25.91 -41.90 -56.50
C VAL A 194 26.82 -43.00 -57.04
#